data_AF-A0A0Q8SFE2-F1
#
_entry.id   AF-A0A0Q8SFE2-F1
#
_cell.length_a   1.000
_cell.length_b   1.000
_cell.length_c   1.000
_cell.angle_alpha   90.00
_cell.angle_beta   90.00
_cell.angle_gamma   90.00
#
_symmetry.space_group_name_H-M   'P 1'
#
loop_
_entity.id
_entity.type
_entity.pdbx_description
1 polymer ?
#
loop_
_entity_poly.entity_id
_entity_poly.type
_entity_poly.pdbx_seq_one_letter_code
_entity_poly.pdbx_strand_id
1 'polypeptide(L)'
;MAVWWCAALVCLAGTHAVASGFAPGNGTLDAQPLAVQVPPGTLSPLSSTQPPLLLLRQDVTGPTYYLAVGLGVPRYGIADLPGAGAWRVEPDADCARLVPVALDEVKQPAVQPVTVQQNALPLHCAAAFEGSCTSRDQRLRVGTAFLGTRRTARTGGGFFGTEGQITSTFYTGVRTLTIEHLPSGRYWRMDEALQDSAGYSAPQTAIRYLPQLQRVLLLGLGNGPEGPQGRCIALPPG
;
A
#
# COMPACT_ATOMS: atom_id res chain seq x y z
N MET A 1 -62.91 23.58 15.15
CA MET A 1 -61.55 24.13 14.93
C MET A 1 -60.57 22.99 15.06
N ALA A 2 -59.90 22.65 13.97
CA ALA A 2 -58.96 21.55 13.87
C ALA A 2 -57.62 21.95 14.49
N VAL A 3 -57.04 21.08 15.31
CA VAL A 3 -55.62 21.17 15.69
C VAL A 3 -54.95 19.90 15.21
N TRP A 4 -54.09 20.10 14.22
CA TRP A 4 -53.31 19.12 13.48
C TRP A 4 -52.25 18.42 14.34
N TRP A 5 -52.07 17.14 14.05
CA TRP A 5 -50.89 16.36 14.41
C TRP A 5 -49.72 16.77 13.51
N CYS A 6 -48.56 17.06 14.07
CA CYS A 6 -47.29 17.05 13.33
C CYS A 6 -46.36 16.03 13.97
N ALA A 7 -46.32 14.84 13.37
CA ALA A 7 -45.29 13.84 13.61
C ALA A 7 -43.96 14.35 13.02
N ALA A 8 -42.99 14.65 13.88
CA ALA A 8 -41.63 14.90 13.45
C ALA A 8 -40.95 13.55 13.21
N LEU A 9 -40.94 13.10 11.95
CA LEU A 9 -40.00 12.08 11.50
C LEU A 9 -38.58 12.65 11.59
N VAL A 10 -37.83 12.22 12.59
CA VAL A 10 -36.38 12.41 12.62
C VAL A 10 -35.80 11.42 11.62
N CYS A 11 -35.47 11.89 10.42
CA CYS A 11 -34.62 11.16 9.50
C CYS A 11 -33.25 10.94 10.16
N LEU A 12 -32.99 9.71 10.60
CA LEU A 12 -31.66 9.20 10.87
C LEU A 12 -30.90 9.19 9.54
N ALA A 13 -30.22 10.29 9.22
CA ALA A 13 -29.18 10.28 8.22
C ALA A 13 -28.03 9.43 8.77
N GLY A 14 -28.02 8.15 8.40
CA GLY A 14 -26.86 7.29 8.62
C GLY A 14 -25.68 7.91 7.88
N THR A 15 -24.74 8.50 8.62
CA THR A 15 -23.42 8.81 8.09
C THR A 15 -22.76 7.50 7.73
N HIS A 16 -22.86 7.09 6.46
CA HIS A 16 -22.01 6.04 5.92
C HIS A 16 -20.58 6.54 6.06
N ALA A 17 -19.82 5.89 6.95
CA ALA A 17 -18.39 6.09 7.05
C ALA A 17 -17.80 5.84 5.65
N VAL A 18 -17.35 6.90 5.00
CA VAL A 18 -16.71 6.83 3.70
C VAL A 18 -15.44 6.02 3.90
N ALA A 19 -15.32 4.89 3.19
CA ALA A 19 -14.11 4.10 3.21
C ALA A 19 -12.92 5.01 2.87
N SER A 20 -11.98 5.15 3.81
CA SER A 20 -10.72 5.85 3.54
C SER A 20 -9.82 4.92 2.73
N GLY A 21 -9.20 5.42 1.66
CA GLY A 21 -8.30 4.62 0.81
C GLY A 21 -8.85 4.31 -0.58
N PHE A 22 -7.99 3.72 -1.40
CA PHE A 22 -8.29 3.45 -2.80
C PHE A 22 -9.35 2.34 -2.95
N ALA A 23 -10.37 2.60 -3.77
CA ALA A 23 -11.36 1.62 -4.19
C ALA A 23 -10.71 0.48 -5.01
N PRO A 24 -11.37 -0.69 -5.14
CA PRO A 24 -10.88 -1.76 -6.01
C PRO A 24 -10.49 -1.23 -7.39
N GLY A 25 -9.26 -1.50 -7.81
CA GLY A 25 -8.76 -1.00 -9.07
C GLY A 25 -9.28 -1.78 -10.28
N ASN A 26 -9.23 -1.13 -11.44
CA ASN A 26 -9.62 -1.68 -12.74
C ASN A 26 -8.54 -1.38 -13.80
N GLY A 27 -8.64 -2.01 -14.96
CA GLY A 27 -7.71 -1.79 -16.06
C GLY A 27 -7.58 -3.00 -16.96
N THR A 28 -6.55 -2.98 -17.79
CA THR A 28 -6.21 -4.08 -18.70
C THR A 28 -5.20 -5.04 -18.12
N LEU A 29 -4.49 -4.70 -17.04
CA LEU A 29 -3.71 -5.65 -16.25
C LEU A 29 -4.62 -6.39 -15.27
N ASP A 30 -4.46 -7.69 -15.21
CA ASP A 30 -5.20 -8.56 -14.30
C ASP A 30 -4.68 -8.40 -12.87
N ALA A 31 -5.58 -8.11 -11.93
CA ALA A 31 -5.27 -7.90 -10.53
C ALA A 31 -6.06 -8.89 -9.67
N GLN A 32 -5.35 -9.71 -8.90
CA GLN A 32 -5.92 -10.71 -8.01
C GLN A 32 -5.80 -10.27 -6.55
N PRO A 33 -6.72 -10.69 -5.66
CA PRO A 33 -6.50 -10.60 -4.22
C PRO A 33 -5.17 -11.28 -3.86
N LEU A 34 -4.33 -10.62 -3.06
CA LEU A 34 -3.10 -11.23 -2.57
C LEU A 34 -3.48 -12.18 -1.43
N ALA A 35 -3.29 -13.47 -1.64
CA ALA A 35 -3.48 -14.46 -0.58
C ALA A 35 -2.37 -14.31 0.46
N VAL A 36 -2.77 -14.07 1.71
CA VAL A 36 -1.84 -13.90 2.84
C VAL A 36 -2.28 -14.79 3.99
N GLN A 37 -1.36 -15.63 4.48
CA GLN A 37 -1.55 -16.37 5.71
C GLN A 37 -0.85 -15.62 6.85
N VAL A 38 -1.62 -15.01 7.74
CA VAL A 38 -1.09 -14.30 8.91
C VAL A 38 -1.27 -15.19 10.15
N PRO A 39 -0.17 -15.71 10.75
CA PRO A 39 -0.29 -16.48 11.97
C PRO A 39 -0.90 -15.64 13.11
N PRO A 40 -1.66 -16.26 14.04
CA PRO A 40 -2.21 -15.55 15.19
C PRO A 40 -1.12 -14.83 16.00
N GLY A 41 -1.38 -13.58 16.37
CA GLY A 41 -0.43 -12.76 17.13
C GLY A 41 0.71 -12.13 16.32
N THR A 42 0.76 -12.34 15.01
CA THR A 42 1.73 -11.70 14.12
C THR A 42 1.20 -10.37 13.58
N LEU A 43 2.10 -9.38 13.45
CA LEU A 43 1.82 -8.11 12.78
C LEU A 43 1.44 -8.36 11.31
N SER A 44 0.46 -7.62 10.79
CA SER A 44 0.02 -7.81 9.41
C SER A 44 1.03 -7.26 8.39
N PRO A 45 1.39 -8.00 7.33
CA PRO A 45 2.21 -7.49 6.23
C PRO A 45 1.46 -6.50 5.32
N LEU A 46 0.16 -6.31 5.56
CA LEU A 46 -0.70 -5.39 4.82
C LEU A 46 -0.86 -4.03 5.53
N SER A 47 -0.14 -3.80 6.63
CA SER A 47 -0.20 -2.52 7.34
C SER A 47 0.42 -1.40 6.50
N SER A 48 -0.36 -0.35 6.25
CA SER A 48 0.11 0.86 5.55
C SER A 48 0.98 1.75 6.46
N THR A 49 0.84 1.64 7.78
CA THR A 49 1.61 2.41 8.77
C THR A 49 2.92 1.73 9.14
N GLN A 50 3.00 0.40 9.00
CA GLN A 50 4.20 -0.41 9.21
C GLN A 50 4.43 -1.30 8.00
N PRO A 51 4.91 -0.71 6.89
CA PRO A 51 5.10 -1.46 5.67
C PRO A 51 6.21 -2.52 5.84
N PRO A 52 6.06 -3.70 5.24
CA PRO A 52 7.05 -4.76 5.38
C PRO A 52 8.37 -4.40 4.67
N LEU A 53 9.48 -4.77 5.28
CA LEU A 53 10.80 -4.77 4.68
C LEU A 53 10.84 -5.80 3.53
N LEU A 54 11.33 -5.39 2.36
CA LEU A 54 11.61 -6.31 1.26
C LEU A 54 13.01 -6.90 1.44
N LEU A 55 13.09 -8.23 1.47
CA LEU A 55 14.34 -8.98 1.52
C LEU A 55 14.47 -9.83 0.27
N LEU A 56 15.72 -10.13 -0.08
CA LEU A 56 16.08 -10.88 -1.26
C LEU A 56 17.17 -11.88 -0.93
N ARG A 57 16.95 -13.12 -1.32
CA ARG A 57 17.98 -14.16 -1.43
C ARG A 57 18.24 -14.39 -2.91
N GLN A 58 19.50 -14.39 -3.30
CA GLN A 58 19.92 -14.78 -4.64
C GLN A 58 20.28 -16.26 -4.61
N ASP A 59 19.46 -17.11 -5.23
CA ASP A 59 19.75 -18.54 -5.35
C ASP A 59 20.13 -18.89 -6.80
N VAL A 60 20.75 -20.07 -6.98
CA VAL A 60 21.18 -20.56 -8.31
C VAL A 60 19.98 -20.77 -9.24
N THR A 61 18.82 -21.13 -8.69
CA THR A 61 17.57 -21.34 -9.44
C THR A 61 16.77 -20.07 -9.68
N GLY A 62 17.18 -18.93 -9.10
CA GLY A 62 16.49 -17.65 -9.22
C GLY A 62 16.37 -16.90 -7.89
N PRO A 63 15.91 -15.64 -7.91
CA PRO A 63 15.76 -14.86 -6.69
C PRO A 63 14.54 -15.30 -5.87
N THR A 64 14.72 -15.41 -4.57
CA THR A 64 13.63 -15.59 -3.60
C THR A 64 13.37 -14.27 -2.87
N TYR A 65 12.14 -13.76 -2.96
CA TYR A 65 11.73 -12.53 -2.27
C TYR A 65 11.02 -12.86 -0.96
N TYR A 66 11.27 -12.04 0.05
CA TYR A 66 10.56 -12.10 1.33
C TYR A 66 10.04 -10.74 1.74
N LEU A 67 8.94 -10.73 2.48
CA LEU A 67 8.42 -9.58 3.20
C LEU A 67 8.56 -9.85 4.69
N ALA A 68 9.09 -8.90 5.46
CA ALA A 68 9.22 -9.03 6.91
C ALA A 68 8.72 -7.78 7.63
N VAL A 69 7.98 -7.96 8.73
CA VAL A 69 7.49 -6.86 9.58
C VAL A 69 8.06 -7.05 10.98
N GLY A 70 8.51 -5.94 11.60
CA GLY A 70 9.01 -5.94 12.97
C GLY A 70 10.35 -6.67 13.16
N LEU A 71 11.08 -6.96 12.09
CA LEU A 71 12.39 -7.60 12.16
C LEU A 71 13.39 -6.69 12.89
N GLY A 72 14.05 -7.22 13.91
CA GLY A 72 15.16 -6.58 14.60
C GLY A 72 16.45 -6.64 13.78
N VAL A 73 17.49 -6.00 14.30
CA VAL A 73 18.83 -6.00 13.70
C VAL A 73 19.83 -6.50 14.75
N PRO A 74 20.06 -7.83 14.82
CA PRO A 74 20.88 -8.43 15.88
C PRO A 74 22.30 -7.87 15.96
N ARG A 75 22.91 -7.52 14.82
CA ARG A 75 24.25 -6.90 14.77
C ARG A 75 24.35 -5.56 15.51
N TYR A 76 23.22 -4.90 15.75
CA TYR A 76 23.13 -3.65 16.52
C TYR A 76 22.44 -3.86 17.88
N GLY A 77 22.21 -5.11 18.31
CA GLY A 77 21.50 -5.42 19.55
C GLY A 77 20.02 -5.07 19.53
N ILE A 78 19.43 -4.83 18.35
CA ILE A 78 18.02 -4.48 18.21
C ILE A 78 17.21 -5.77 18.12
N ALA A 79 16.39 -6.03 19.13
CA ALA A 79 15.48 -7.17 19.17
C ALA A 79 14.33 -7.01 18.17
N ASP A 80 13.70 -8.14 17.81
CA ASP A 80 12.47 -8.11 17.01
C ASP A 80 11.33 -7.46 17.83
N LEU A 81 10.40 -6.81 17.13
CA LEU A 81 9.18 -6.32 17.75
C LEU A 81 8.29 -7.49 18.20
N PRO A 82 7.48 -7.31 19.25
CA PRO A 82 6.40 -8.25 19.56
C PRO A 82 5.52 -8.48 18.32
N GLY A 83 5.30 -9.74 17.97
CA GLY A 83 4.53 -10.12 16.79
C GLY A 83 5.29 -9.99 15.46
N ALA A 84 6.62 -9.87 15.46
CA ALA A 84 7.40 -9.91 14.22
C ALA A 84 7.10 -11.15 13.37
N GLY A 85 7.07 -10.96 12.06
CA GLY A 85 6.70 -12.00 11.11
C GLY A 85 7.42 -11.85 9.79
N ALA A 86 7.53 -12.96 9.06
CA ALA A 86 8.12 -12.99 7.74
C ALA A 86 7.32 -13.92 6.81
N TRP A 87 7.31 -13.55 5.53
CA TRP A 87 6.61 -14.29 4.49
C TRP A 87 7.51 -14.40 3.26
N ARG A 88 7.56 -15.59 2.66
CA ARG A 88 8.09 -15.80 1.32
C ARG A 88 7.04 -15.39 0.29
N VAL A 89 7.48 -14.68 -0.74
CA VAL A 89 6.64 -14.38 -1.91
C VAL A 89 6.75 -15.56 -2.87
N GLU A 90 5.68 -16.34 -2.98
CA GLU A 90 5.61 -17.46 -3.91
C GLU A 90 4.75 -17.07 -5.12
N PRO A 91 5.30 -17.07 -6.34
CA PRO A 91 4.47 -16.89 -7.53
C PRO A 91 3.56 -18.11 -7.71
N ASP A 92 2.33 -17.86 -8.17
CA ASP A 92 1.43 -18.90 -8.66
C ASP A 92 1.02 -18.59 -10.12
N ALA A 93 0.12 -19.41 -10.68
CA ALA A 93 -0.29 -19.31 -12.08
C ALA A 93 -0.97 -17.96 -12.39
N ASP A 94 -1.71 -17.41 -11.44
CA ASP A 94 -2.51 -16.21 -11.63
C ASP A 94 -1.77 -14.95 -11.15
N CYS A 95 -1.07 -15.04 -10.03
CA CYS A 95 -0.23 -14.00 -9.47
C CYS A 95 0.79 -14.53 -8.43
N ALA A 96 0.58 -14.27 -7.14
CA ALA A 96 1.48 -14.66 -6.06
C ALA A 96 0.72 -14.74 -4.72
N ARG A 97 1.32 -15.45 -3.76
CA ARG A 97 0.85 -15.56 -2.38
C ARG A 97 1.99 -15.30 -1.38
N LEU A 98 1.62 -14.88 -0.17
CA LEU A 98 2.53 -14.69 0.95
C LEU A 98 2.43 -15.89 1.90
N VAL A 99 3.48 -16.71 1.94
CA VAL A 99 3.56 -17.91 2.78
C VAL A 99 4.45 -17.63 4.00
N PRO A 100 3.95 -17.83 5.23
CA PRO A 100 4.71 -17.54 6.44
C PRO A 100 5.96 -18.42 6.51
N VAL A 101 7.06 -17.82 6.95
CA VAL A 101 8.35 -18.50 7.17
C VAL A 101 8.89 -18.15 8.55
N ALA A 102 9.78 -18.99 9.07
CA ALA A 102 10.44 -18.71 10.34
C ALA A 102 11.35 -17.46 10.23
N LEU A 103 11.43 -16.67 11.30
CA LEU A 103 12.32 -15.49 11.33
C LEU A 103 13.80 -15.88 11.12
N ASP A 104 14.20 -17.07 11.55
CA ASP A 104 15.55 -17.59 11.35
C ASP A 104 15.90 -17.77 9.86
N GLU A 105 14.92 -18.07 8.99
CA GLU A 105 15.14 -18.18 7.55
C GLU A 105 15.55 -16.84 6.93
N VAL A 106 14.84 -15.77 7.30
CA VAL A 106 15.08 -14.42 6.77
C VAL A 106 16.23 -13.70 7.46
N LYS A 107 16.74 -14.24 8.56
CA LYS A 107 17.96 -13.77 9.25
C LYS A 107 19.24 -14.44 8.77
N GLN A 108 19.14 -15.42 7.87
CA GLN A 108 20.33 -16.06 7.30
C GLN A 108 21.19 -15.03 6.55
N PRO A 109 22.53 -15.12 6.59
CA PRO A 109 23.42 -14.16 5.92
C PRO A 109 23.19 -14.04 4.40
N ALA A 110 22.65 -15.07 3.75
CA ALA A 110 22.34 -15.04 2.33
C ALA A 110 21.09 -14.19 2.00
N VAL A 111 20.23 -13.91 2.99
CA VAL A 111 19.04 -13.07 2.85
C VAL A 111 19.43 -11.64 3.20
N GLN A 112 19.34 -10.76 2.22
CA GLN A 112 19.75 -9.37 2.37
C GLN A 112 18.56 -8.43 2.18
N PRO A 113 18.48 -7.32 2.94
CA PRO A 113 17.49 -6.29 2.67
C PRO A 113 17.74 -5.67 1.30
N VAL A 114 16.67 -5.51 0.52
CA VAL A 114 16.75 -4.80 -0.76
C VAL A 114 17.01 -3.33 -0.46
N THR A 115 18.23 -2.89 -0.75
CA THR A 115 18.62 -1.50 -0.54
C THR A 115 17.91 -0.58 -1.53
N VAL A 116 17.84 0.72 -1.23
CA VAL A 116 17.23 1.73 -2.12
C VAL A 116 17.84 1.70 -3.52
N GLN A 117 19.14 1.42 -3.61
CA GLN A 117 19.90 1.32 -4.85
C GLN A 117 19.54 0.07 -5.66
N GLN A 118 19.18 -1.03 -4.99
CA GLN A 118 18.80 -2.30 -5.62
C GLN A 118 17.30 -2.38 -5.90
N ASN A 119 16.48 -1.57 -5.22
CA ASN A 119 15.05 -1.56 -5.44
C ASN A 119 14.72 -1.10 -6.87
N ALA A 120 14.00 -1.94 -7.61
CA ALA A 120 13.61 -1.67 -8.99
C ALA A 120 12.68 -0.46 -9.10
N LEU A 121 11.90 -0.18 -8.05
CA LEU A 121 11.07 1.02 -7.96
C LEU A 121 11.81 2.10 -7.13
N PRO A 122 12.17 3.26 -7.72
CA PRO A 122 12.83 4.35 -7.00
C PRO A 122 12.05 4.83 -5.77
N LEU A 123 12.73 5.34 -4.73
CA LEU A 123 12.14 5.73 -3.43
C LEU A 123 11.18 6.96 -3.44
N HIS A 124 10.92 7.57 -4.59
CA HIS A 124 9.97 8.68 -4.71
C HIS A 124 8.69 8.30 -5.50
N CYS A 125 8.64 7.09 -6.05
CA CYS A 125 7.48 6.57 -6.77
C CYS A 125 6.22 6.56 -5.93
N ALA A 126 5.17 7.29 -6.33
CA ALA A 126 3.93 7.43 -5.53
C ALA A 126 4.15 7.97 -4.09
N ALA A 127 5.28 8.61 -3.80
CA ALA A 127 5.48 9.36 -2.55
C ALA A 127 4.77 10.73 -2.60
N ALA A 128 4.70 11.33 -3.80
CA ALA A 128 4.02 12.60 -4.03
C ALA A 128 2.52 12.40 -4.25
N PHE A 129 1.74 13.38 -3.81
CA PHE A 129 0.28 13.40 -3.99
C PHE A 129 -0.12 13.41 -5.47
N GLU A 130 0.70 14.05 -6.31
CA GLU A 130 0.61 14.05 -7.77
C GLU A 130 2.01 13.87 -8.37
N GLY A 131 2.12 13.11 -9.46
CA GLY A 131 3.36 12.89 -10.18
C GLY A 131 3.44 11.52 -10.83
N SER A 132 4.57 11.23 -11.46
CA SER A 132 4.85 9.91 -12.02
C SER A 132 6.31 9.55 -11.85
N CYS A 133 6.59 8.26 -11.75
CA CYS A 133 7.93 7.72 -11.83
C CYS A 133 7.96 6.50 -12.74
N THR A 134 9.15 6.16 -13.22
CA THR A 134 9.40 4.91 -13.93
C THR A 134 10.38 4.06 -13.13
N SER A 135 10.19 2.74 -13.14
CA SER A 135 11.13 1.77 -12.58
C SER A 135 12.50 1.88 -13.23
N ARG A 136 13.54 1.45 -12.52
CA ARG A 136 14.94 1.53 -12.97
C ARG A 136 15.18 0.75 -14.26
N ASP A 137 14.48 -0.35 -14.45
CA ASP A 137 14.52 -1.19 -15.66
C ASP A 137 13.65 -0.65 -16.81
N GLN A 138 12.98 0.50 -16.63
CA GLN A 138 12.10 1.14 -17.61
C GLN A 138 10.91 0.29 -18.07
N ARG A 139 10.47 -0.68 -17.25
CA ARG A 139 9.34 -1.57 -17.61
C ARG A 139 8.02 -1.23 -16.92
N LEU A 140 8.07 -0.53 -15.80
CA LEU A 140 6.89 -0.19 -15.01
C LEU A 140 6.83 1.32 -14.77
N ARG A 141 5.69 1.95 -15.02
CA ARG A 141 5.41 3.33 -14.62
C ARG A 141 4.38 3.34 -13.51
N VAL A 142 4.62 4.16 -12.50
CA VAL A 142 3.68 4.41 -11.40
C VAL A 142 3.31 5.88 -11.41
N GLY A 143 2.01 6.18 -11.43
CA GLY A 143 1.48 7.55 -11.50
C GLY A 143 0.48 7.83 -10.39
N THR A 144 0.52 9.04 -9.85
CA THR A 144 -0.50 9.60 -8.96
C THR A 144 -1.04 10.88 -9.58
N ALA A 145 -2.36 11.05 -9.58
CA ALA A 145 -3.03 12.23 -10.11
C ALA A 145 -4.17 12.65 -9.18
N PHE A 146 -4.54 13.93 -9.22
CA PHE A 146 -5.65 14.44 -8.45
C PHE A 146 -6.53 15.36 -9.29
N LEU A 147 -7.84 15.14 -9.20
CA LEU A 147 -8.86 15.98 -9.79
C LEU A 147 -9.79 16.48 -8.69
N GLY A 148 -9.77 17.78 -8.42
CA GLY A 148 -10.60 18.37 -7.37
C GLY A 148 -10.14 19.74 -6.92
N THR A 149 -10.59 20.15 -5.74
CA THR A 149 -10.25 21.42 -5.10
C THR A 149 -9.31 21.21 -3.93
N ARG A 150 -8.52 22.26 -3.65
CA ARG A 150 -7.57 22.31 -2.54
C ARG A 150 -7.94 23.50 -1.66
N ARG A 151 -7.97 23.31 -0.34
CA ARG A 151 -8.06 24.41 0.62
C ARG A 151 -6.90 24.34 1.60
N THR A 152 -6.36 25.49 1.98
CA THR A 152 -5.37 25.56 3.06
C THR A 152 -6.06 26.03 4.32
N ALA A 153 -5.73 25.41 5.45
CA ALA A 153 -6.21 25.83 6.75
C ALA A 153 -5.10 25.68 7.79
N ARG A 154 -5.15 26.52 8.82
CA ARG A 154 -4.31 26.34 10.00
C ARG A 154 -4.97 25.35 10.94
N THR A 155 -4.30 24.23 11.19
CA THR A 155 -4.76 23.19 12.10
C THR A 155 -3.78 23.00 13.25
N GLY A 156 -4.25 22.41 14.35
CA GLY A 156 -3.36 22.01 15.44
C GLY A 156 -2.22 21.12 14.91
N GLY A 157 -0.99 21.49 15.24
CA GLY A 157 0.22 20.74 14.92
C GLY A 157 0.51 19.67 15.96
N GLY A 158 1.34 18.69 15.59
CA GLY A 158 1.72 17.57 16.44
C GLY A 158 0.75 16.39 16.37
N PHE A 159 1.16 15.23 16.90
CA PHE A 159 0.38 13.98 16.87
C PHE A 159 -0.99 14.11 17.55
N PHE A 160 -1.12 15.02 18.53
CA PHE A 160 -2.35 15.31 19.26
C PHE A 160 -2.96 16.70 18.96
N GLY A 161 -2.38 17.46 18.01
CA GLY A 161 -2.91 18.77 17.62
C GLY A 161 -2.62 19.92 18.61
N THR A 162 -1.74 19.73 19.60
CA THR A 162 -1.47 20.69 20.68
C THR A 162 -0.17 21.51 20.50
N GLU A 163 0.64 21.22 19.49
CA GLU A 163 2.00 21.77 19.33
C GLU A 163 2.03 23.05 18.44
N GLY A 164 1.00 23.88 18.54
CA GLY A 164 0.85 25.11 17.76
C GLY A 164 -0.03 24.95 16.52
N GLN A 165 -0.02 25.94 15.61
CA GLN A 165 -0.78 25.85 14.36
C GLN A 165 0.14 25.61 13.16
N ILE A 166 -0.17 24.58 12.36
CA ILE A 166 0.49 24.29 11.10
C ILE A 166 -0.45 24.60 9.94
N THR A 167 0.09 25.16 8.85
CA THR A 167 -0.65 25.30 7.60
C THR A 167 -0.72 23.94 6.92
N SER A 168 -1.92 23.38 6.82
CA SER A 168 -2.20 22.09 6.20
C SER A 168 -3.06 22.28 4.95
N THR A 169 -2.80 21.47 3.93
CA THR A 169 -3.61 21.44 2.70
C THR A 169 -4.59 20.27 2.76
N PHE A 170 -5.86 20.57 2.53
CA PHE A 170 -6.95 19.61 2.47
C PHE A 170 -7.49 19.50 1.05
N TYR A 171 -7.86 18.28 0.66
CA TYR A 171 -8.22 17.91 -0.70
C TYR A 171 -9.67 17.40 -0.72
N THR A 172 -10.44 17.89 -1.68
CA THR A 172 -11.79 17.40 -1.98
C THR A 172 -11.89 17.08 -3.46
N GLY A 173 -12.14 15.81 -3.81
CA GLY A 173 -12.11 15.34 -5.19
C GLY A 173 -11.74 13.87 -5.30
N VAL A 174 -11.08 13.50 -6.39
CA VAL A 174 -10.64 12.12 -6.67
C VAL A 174 -9.12 12.09 -6.83
N ARG A 175 -8.45 11.24 -6.06
CA ARG A 175 -7.06 10.86 -6.26
C ARG A 175 -7.00 9.54 -7.01
N THR A 176 -6.11 9.45 -7.99
CA THR A 176 -5.92 8.27 -8.82
C THR A 176 -4.50 7.74 -8.65
N LEU A 177 -4.35 6.42 -8.54
CA LEU A 177 -3.09 5.70 -8.62
C LEU A 177 -3.11 4.82 -9.87
N THR A 178 -2.06 4.87 -10.69
CA THR A 178 -1.91 4.03 -11.89
C THR A 178 -0.63 3.22 -11.86
N ILE A 179 -0.71 1.97 -12.29
CA ILE A 179 0.42 1.06 -12.56
C ILE A 179 0.36 0.70 -14.05
N GLU A 180 1.40 1.01 -14.81
CA GLU A 180 1.46 0.77 -16.25
C GLU A 180 2.66 -0.13 -16.58
N HIS A 181 2.42 -1.22 -17.31
CA HIS A 181 3.48 -2.06 -17.87
C HIS A 181 3.85 -1.56 -19.26
N LEU A 182 4.94 -0.78 -19.31
CA LEU A 182 5.36 -0.01 -20.48
C LEU A 182 5.54 -0.85 -21.76
N PRO A 183 6.18 -2.05 -21.73
CA PRO A 183 6.33 -2.85 -22.95
C PRO A 183 5.01 -3.27 -23.60
N SER A 184 3.97 -3.49 -22.79
CA SER A 184 2.66 -3.96 -23.29
C SER A 184 1.62 -2.86 -23.43
N GLY A 185 1.85 -1.67 -22.85
CA GLY A 185 0.85 -0.62 -22.71
C GLY A 185 -0.34 -0.97 -21.80
N ARG A 186 -0.36 -2.17 -21.20
CA ARG A 186 -1.41 -2.56 -20.25
C ARG A 186 -1.25 -1.79 -18.94
N TYR A 187 -2.35 -1.43 -18.33
CA TYR A 187 -2.36 -0.62 -17.11
C TYR A 187 -3.40 -1.13 -16.10
N TRP A 188 -3.23 -0.68 -14.87
CA TRP A 188 -4.15 -0.85 -13.76
C TRP A 188 -4.29 0.48 -13.01
N ARG A 189 -5.49 0.78 -12.51
CA ARG A 189 -5.83 2.06 -11.89
C ARG A 189 -6.72 1.86 -10.68
N MET A 190 -6.47 2.61 -9.61
CA MET A 190 -7.41 2.78 -8.50
C MET A 190 -7.76 4.25 -8.31
N ASP A 191 -8.96 4.51 -7.81
CA ASP A 191 -9.42 5.84 -7.43
C ASP A 191 -9.79 5.88 -5.94
N GLU A 192 -9.48 6.99 -5.29
CA GLU A 192 -9.83 7.30 -3.92
C GLU A 192 -10.60 8.61 -3.90
N ALA A 193 -11.81 8.57 -3.34
CA ALA A 193 -12.59 9.77 -3.10
C ALA A 193 -12.08 10.45 -1.82
N LEU A 194 -11.70 11.72 -1.96
CA LEU A 194 -11.24 12.55 -0.86
C LEU A 194 -12.33 13.55 -0.53
N GLN A 195 -12.69 13.62 0.76
CA GLN A 195 -13.60 14.63 1.28
C GLN A 195 -12.89 15.34 2.42
N ASP A 196 -12.51 16.59 2.15
CA ASP A 196 -11.80 17.44 3.10
C ASP A 196 -10.63 16.73 3.83
N SER A 197 -9.90 15.91 3.08
CA SER A 197 -8.91 15.01 3.65
C SER A 197 -7.53 15.66 3.62
N ALA A 198 -6.75 15.49 4.69
CA ALA A 198 -5.33 15.81 4.62
C ALA A 198 -4.71 14.94 3.52
N GLY A 199 -3.89 15.54 2.64
CA GLY A 199 -3.29 14.86 1.49
C GLY A 199 -2.21 13.85 1.87
N TYR A 200 -2.50 12.95 2.80
CA TYR A 200 -1.61 11.88 3.20
C TYR A 200 -1.35 10.99 1.99
N SER A 201 -0.12 10.99 1.50
CA SER A 201 0.35 10.07 0.47
C SER A 201 0.68 8.73 1.11
N ALA A 202 -0.31 7.85 1.26
CA ALA A 202 -0.05 6.46 1.66
C ALA A 202 0.39 5.64 0.43
N PRO A 203 1.46 4.83 0.50
CA PRO A 203 2.80 5.35 0.26
C PRO A 203 3.62 4.42 -0.66
N GLN A 204 4.70 4.94 -1.24
CA GLN A 204 5.98 4.42 -0.73
C GLN A 204 6.27 2.93 -0.95
N THR A 205 5.93 2.30 0.16
CA THR A 205 6.26 1.00 0.65
C THR A 205 5.03 0.09 0.64
N ALA A 206 3.89 0.54 0.14
CA ALA A 206 2.76 -0.33 -0.18
C ALA A 206 2.90 -0.96 -1.58
N ILE A 207 3.72 -0.41 -2.48
CA ILE A 207 3.95 -0.95 -3.82
C ILE A 207 5.29 -1.72 -3.83
N ARG A 208 5.27 -2.99 -4.25
CA ARG A 208 6.47 -3.82 -4.43
C ARG A 208 6.54 -4.31 -5.86
N TYR A 209 7.46 -3.77 -6.65
CA TYR A 209 7.75 -4.28 -7.98
C TYR A 209 8.84 -5.35 -7.91
N LEU A 210 8.52 -6.56 -8.36
CA LEU A 210 9.39 -7.74 -8.35
C LEU A 210 9.66 -8.18 -9.80
N PRO A 211 10.62 -7.56 -10.51
CA PRO A 211 10.80 -7.75 -11.95
C PRO A 211 11.03 -9.20 -12.34
N GLN A 212 11.82 -9.93 -11.56
CA GLN A 212 12.21 -11.31 -11.81
C GLN A 212 11.04 -12.28 -11.64
N LEU A 213 10.01 -11.90 -10.88
CA LEU A 213 8.75 -12.65 -10.79
C LEU A 213 7.69 -12.11 -11.75
N GLN A 214 7.94 -10.99 -12.44
CA GLN A 214 6.94 -10.27 -13.22
C GLN A 214 5.67 -9.99 -12.37
N ARG A 215 5.86 -9.52 -11.13
CA ARG A 215 4.76 -9.21 -10.20
C ARG A 215 4.87 -7.80 -9.66
N VAL A 216 3.71 -7.18 -9.42
CA VAL A 216 3.57 -6.01 -8.56
C VAL A 216 2.66 -6.37 -7.39
N LEU A 217 3.14 -6.24 -6.17
CA LEU A 217 2.32 -6.39 -4.97
C LEU A 217 1.88 -5.01 -4.47
N LEU A 218 0.64 -4.93 -4.04
CA LEU A 218 0.00 -3.75 -3.48
C LEU A 218 -0.46 -4.10 -2.07
N LEU A 219 0.11 -3.47 -1.07
CA LEU A 219 0.01 -3.86 0.33
C LEU A 219 -0.70 -2.75 1.12
N GLY A 220 -1.97 -2.95 1.46
CA GLY A 220 -2.71 -2.00 2.30
C GLY A 220 -3.08 -0.67 1.63
N LEU A 221 -3.22 -0.66 0.29
CA LEU A 221 -3.62 0.54 -0.45
C LEU A 221 -5.14 0.84 -0.39
N GLY A 222 -5.95 -0.19 -0.17
CA GLY A 222 -7.39 -0.05 0.04
C GLY A 222 -7.79 -0.54 1.41
N ASN A 223 -8.74 0.14 2.05
CA ASN A 223 -9.44 -0.37 3.22
C ASN A 223 -10.80 -0.88 2.75
N GLY A 224 -10.95 -2.20 2.74
CA GLY A 224 -12.28 -2.81 2.63
C GLY A 224 -12.98 -2.82 3.98
N PRO A 225 -14.26 -3.23 4.03
CA PRO A 225 -14.95 -3.49 5.29
C PRO A 225 -14.23 -4.54 6.16
N GLU A 226 -13.38 -5.36 5.54
CA GLU A 226 -12.55 -6.40 6.18
C GLU A 226 -11.18 -5.89 6.66
N GLY A 227 -10.87 -4.60 6.49
CA GLY A 227 -9.59 -3.99 6.85
C GLY A 227 -8.63 -3.81 5.67
N PRO A 228 -7.32 -3.63 5.92
CA PRO A 228 -6.33 -3.36 4.88
C PRO A 228 -6.17 -4.56 3.95
N GLN A 229 -6.31 -4.33 2.64
CA GLN A 229 -6.28 -5.38 1.62
C GLN A 229 -4.96 -5.45 0.87
N GLY A 230 -4.57 -6.66 0.48
CA GLY A 230 -3.47 -6.92 -0.44
C GLY A 230 -3.96 -7.25 -1.84
N ARG A 231 -3.26 -6.77 -2.87
CA ARG A 231 -3.48 -7.18 -4.27
C ARG A 231 -2.17 -7.55 -4.93
N CYS A 232 -2.26 -8.42 -5.92
CA CYS A 232 -1.16 -8.83 -6.75
C CYS A 232 -1.54 -8.59 -8.21
N ILE A 233 -0.62 -8.00 -8.98
CA ILE A 233 -0.76 -7.80 -10.43
C ILE A 233 0.31 -8.64 -11.12
N ALA A 234 -0.12 -9.53 -12.00
CA ALA A 234 0.78 -10.26 -12.88
C ALA A 234 1.11 -9.40 -14.11
N LEU A 235 2.39 -9.22 -14.38
CA LEU A 235 2.84 -8.46 -15.55
C LEU A 235 2.98 -9.41 -16.74
N PRO A 236 2.55 -9.00 -17.94
CA PRO A 236 2.80 -9.75 -19.16
C PRO A 236 4.31 -9.98 -19.39
N PRO A 237 4.69 -11.06 -20.09
CA PRO A 237 6.02 -11.11 -20.68
C PRO A 237 6.19 -9.91 -21.62
N GLY A 238 7.38 -9.35 -21.62
CA GLY A 238 7.74 -8.25 -22.52
C GLY A 238 9.19 -8.29 -22.89
#